data_AF-A0A1F7JEW4-F1
#
_entry.id   AF-A0A1F7JEW4-F1
#
_cell.length_a   1.000
_cell.length_b   1.000
_cell.length_c   1.000
_cell.angle_alpha   90.00
_cell.angle_beta   90.00
_cell.angle_gamma   90.00
#
_symmetry.space_group_name_H-M   'P 1'
#
loop_
_entity.id
_entity.type
_entity.pdbx_description
1 polymer ?
#
loop_
_entity_poly.entity_id
_entity_poly.type
_entity_poly.pdbx_seq_one_letter_code
_entity_poly.pdbx_strand_id
1 'polypeptide(L)'
;MDNRGYTLSEIIVVVSIIGIISTAGFWMYNGMFERANAAEIATDLQTIRSAWKLYLLDTNSISPLQGAFGAGNPDAPCHSEPPLINTDLFTNVTGNANWSGPYLPTEPLDPWNRRYTYDNDNDIYSYAPPTIQAGVNIQIQWCPGQSEEQTRYVKIAPLIDDILDNGDGPNAGTFRWDSANNGGYFYLLAPGR
;
A
#
# COMPACT_ATOMS: atom_id res chain seq x y z
N MET A 1 24.49 39.25 -43.39
CA MET A 1 23.70 38.52 -42.38
C MET A 1 22.67 37.71 -43.14
N ASP A 2 22.94 36.41 -43.36
CA ASP A 2 22.05 35.55 -44.13
C ASP A 2 20.86 35.12 -43.27
N ASN A 3 19.73 35.81 -43.44
CA ASN A 3 18.45 35.33 -42.94
C ASN A 3 17.93 34.24 -43.89
N ARG A 4 18.36 33.00 -43.67
CA ARG A 4 17.76 31.83 -44.31
C ARG A 4 16.42 31.55 -43.63
N GLY A 5 15.33 31.96 -44.27
CA GLY A 5 13.97 31.60 -43.85
C GLY A 5 13.68 30.13 -44.14
N TYR A 6 13.09 29.44 -43.17
CA TYR A 6 12.61 28.07 -43.34
C TYR A 6 11.52 28.00 -44.43
N THR A 7 11.48 26.90 -45.17
CA THR A 7 10.48 26.70 -46.24
C THR A 7 9.16 26.15 -45.67
N LEU A 8 8.03 26.47 -46.31
CA LEU A 8 6.70 25.98 -45.89
C LEU A 8 6.64 24.44 -45.81
N SER A 9 7.29 23.75 -46.76
CA SER A 9 7.38 22.29 -46.75
C SER A 9 8.11 21.73 -45.55
N GLU A 10 9.11 22.45 -45.03
CA GLU A 10 9.91 22.02 -43.89
C GLU A 10 9.12 22.10 -42.59
N ILE A 11 8.34 23.18 -42.42
CA ILE A 11 7.41 23.30 -41.29
C ILE A 11 6.30 22.24 -41.38
N ILE A 12 5.76 21.97 -42.57
CA ILE A 12 4.66 20.99 -42.77
C ILE A 12 5.12 19.55 -42.47
N VAL A 13 6.32 19.17 -42.90
CA VAL A 13 6.88 17.85 -42.59
C VAL A 13 7.11 17.71 -41.07
N VAL A 14 7.62 18.75 -40.41
CA VAL A 14 7.85 18.70 -38.95
C VAL A 14 6.55 18.58 -38.17
N VAL A 15 5.52 19.38 -38.46
CA VAL A 15 4.24 19.29 -37.73
C VAL A 15 3.48 18.00 -38.02
N SER A 16 3.65 17.40 -39.21
CA SER A 16 3.05 16.09 -39.52
C SER A 16 3.75 14.95 -38.77
N ILE A 17 5.09 14.97 -38.69
CA ILE A 17 5.85 14.02 -37.86
C ILE A 17 5.47 14.16 -36.38
N ILE A 18 5.42 15.39 -35.85
CA ILE A 18 5.01 15.64 -34.47
C ILE A 18 3.57 15.17 -34.24
N GLY A 19 2.64 15.41 -35.18
CA GLY A 19 1.25 14.94 -35.08
C GLY A 19 1.13 13.42 -35.03
N ILE A 20 1.92 12.70 -35.82
CA ILE A 20 1.95 11.23 -35.81
C ILE A 20 2.53 10.71 -34.50
N ILE A 21 3.65 11.26 -34.03
CA ILE A 21 4.31 10.81 -32.79
C ILE A 21 3.46 11.15 -31.55
N SER A 22 2.78 12.30 -31.55
CA SER A 22 1.96 12.74 -30.41
C SER A 22 0.79 11.81 -30.10
N THR A 23 0.24 11.13 -31.11
CA THR A 23 -0.88 10.19 -30.91
C THR A 23 -0.44 8.83 -30.37
N ALA A 24 0.81 8.41 -30.59
CA ALA A 24 1.31 7.09 -30.20
C ALA A 24 1.77 7.02 -28.72
N GLY A 25 2.17 8.14 -28.12
CA GLY A 25 2.77 8.14 -26.78
C GLY A 25 1.81 7.73 -25.65
N PHE A 26 0.53 8.11 -25.74
CA PHE A 26 -0.40 8.01 -24.61
C PHE A 26 -0.70 6.56 -24.15
N TRP A 27 -0.73 5.60 -25.06
CA TRP A 27 -1.14 4.23 -24.75
C TRP A 27 -0.10 3.43 -23.94
N MET A 28 1.19 3.79 -24.02
CA MET A 28 2.26 3.03 -23.36
C MET A 28 2.40 3.34 -21.86
N TYR A 29 1.98 4.53 -21.40
CA TYR A 29 2.28 5.00 -20.05
C TYR A 29 1.34 4.48 -18.96
N ASN A 30 0.06 4.20 -19.28
CA ASN A 30 -0.95 3.89 -18.27
C ASN A 30 -0.64 2.61 -17.46
N GLY A 31 -0.17 1.54 -18.12
CA GLY A 31 0.16 0.29 -17.43
C GLY A 31 1.48 0.33 -16.63
N MET A 32 2.36 1.29 -16.91
CA MET A 32 3.65 1.39 -16.21
C MET A 32 3.48 1.98 -14.80
N PHE A 33 2.66 3.02 -14.67
CA PHE A 33 2.40 3.65 -13.37
C PHE A 33 1.69 2.71 -12.40
N GLU A 34 0.71 1.93 -12.88
CA GLU A 34 0.00 0.94 -12.06
C GLU A 34 0.96 -0.11 -11.48
N ARG A 35 1.88 -0.63 -12.30
CA ARG A 35 2.90 -1.58 -11.86
C ARG A 35 3.92 -0.95 -10.91
N ALA A 36 4.32 0.30 -11.15
CA ALA A 36 5.24 1.02 -10.28
C ALA A 36 4.62 1.24 -8.89
N ASN A 37 3.39 1.74 -8.83
CA ASN A 37 2.66 1.97 -7.59
C ASN A 37 2.43 0.66 -6.82
N ALA A 38 2.07 -0.43 -7.53
CA ALA A 38 1.92 -1.75 -6.91
C ALA A 38 3.24 -2.26 -6.33
N ALA A 39 4.36 -2.10 -7.06
CA ALA A 39 5.68 -2.51 -6.60
C ALA A 39 6.18 -1.69 -5.40
N GLU A 40 5.87 -0.40 -5.36
CA GLU A 40 6.15 0.48 -4.22
C GLU A 40 5.41 0.01 -2.96
N ILE A 41 4.09 -0.18 -3.05
CA ILE A 41 3.29 -0.70 -1.93
C ILE A 41 3.81 -2.08 -1.48
N ALA A 42 4.14 -2.96 -2.42
CA ALA A 42 4.68 -4.28 -2.10
C ALA A 42 6.02 -4.20 -1.35
N THR A 43 6.91 -3.29 -1.77
CA THR A 43 8.21 -3.07 -1.12
C THR A 43 8.03 -2.51 0.29
N ASP A 44 7.12 -1.56 0.47
CA ASP A 44 6.80 -0.99 1.78
C ASP A 44 6.26 -2.05 2.74
N LEU A 45 5.29 -2.86 2.29
CA LEU A 45 4.72 -3.94 3.09
C LEU A 45 5.78 -4.97 3.53
N GLN A 46 6.68 -5.37 2.64
CA GLN A 46 7.79 -6.28 2.97
C GLN A 46 8.78 -5.66 3.97
N THR A 47 9.05 -4.37 3.84
CA THR A 47 9.92 -3.61 4.74
C THR A 47 9.28 -3.51 6.13
N ILE A 48 8.00 -3.17 6.21
CA ILE A 48 7.23 -3.10 7.47
C ILE A 48 7.20 -4.47 8.15
N ARG A 49 6.97 -5.56 7.40
CA ARG A 49 7.04 -6.93 7.94
C ARG A 49 8.39 -7.22 8.55
N SER A 50 9.47 -6.86 7.86
CA SER A 50 10.82 -7.09 8.33
C SER A 50 11.11 -6.30 9.61
N ALA A 51 10.64 -5.06 9.70
CA ALA A 51 10.73 -4.24 10.91
C ALA A 51 9.98 -4.87 12.09
N TRP A 52 8.76 -5.37 11.88
CA TRP A 52 8.03 -6.11 12.93
C TRP A 52 8.74 -7.38 13.37
N LYS A 53 9.35 -8.13 12.45
CA LYS A 53 10.18 -9.29 12.82
C LYS A 53 11.36 -8.88 13.71
N LEU A 54 12.03 -7.77 13.41
CA LEU A 54 13.11 -7.25 14.24
C LEU A 54 12.61 -6.85 15.64
N TYR A 55 11.48 -6.14 15.72
CA TYR A 55 10.85 -5.79 17.00
C TYR A 55 10.57 -7.03 17.85
N LEU A 56 9.97 -8.08 17.26
CA LEU A 56 9.65 -9.31 17.99
C LEU A 56 10.89 -10.05 18.47
N LEU A 57 11.96 -10.07 17.66
CA LEU A 57 13.23 -10.69 18.01
C LEU A 57 13.94 -9.97 19.16
N ASP A 58 13.89 -8.64 19.16
CA ASP A 58 14.54 -7.78 20.15
C ASP A 58 13.78 -7.79 21.49
N THR A 59 12.46 -7.65 21.43
CA THR A 59 11.62 -7.56 22.62
C THR A 59 11.28 -8.91 23.26
N ASN A 60 11.43 -10.01 22.51
CA ASN A 60 10.96 -11.35 22.87
C ASN A 60 9.47 -11.35 23.30
N SER A 61 8.68 -10.42 22.74
CA SER A 61 7.26 -10.26 22.99
C SER A 61 6.44 -10.82 21.82
N ILE A 62 5.12 -10.92 22.02
CA ILE A 62 4.17 -11.06 20.91
C ILE A 62 3.88 -9.70 20.27
N SER A 63 3.26 -9.71 19.09
CA SER A 63 2.80 -8.50 18.43
C SER A 63 1.83 -7.73 19.33
N PRO A 64 2.05 -6.43 19.57
CA PRO A 64 1.20 -5.66 20.46
C PRO A 64 -0.22 -5.51 19.93
N LEU A 65 -1.19 -5.42 20.83
CA LEU A 65 -2.57 -5.11 20.46
C LEU A 65 -2.69 -3.67 19.99
N GLN A 66 -3.52 -3.43 18.98
CA GLN A 66 -3.69 -2.10 18.39
C GLN A 66 -4.21 -1.06 19.39
N GLY A 67 -4.95 -1.49 20.41
CA GLY A 67 -5.46 -0.61 21.47
C GLY A 67 -4.36 0.12 22.25
N ALA A 68 -3.10 -0.33 22.19
CA ALA A 68 -1.96 0.37 22.77
C ALA A 68 -1.52 1.60 21.97
N PHE A 69 -1.87 1.71 20.68
CA PHE A 69 -1.34 2.72 19.76
C PHE A 69 -2.30 3.89 19.50
N GLY A 70 -3.43 3.94 20.21
CA GLY A 70 -4.32 5.08 20.23
C GLY A 70 -5.39 5.07 19.12
N ALA A 71 -5.74 6.26 18.64
CA ALA A 71 -6.91 6.49 17.80
C ALA A 71 -6.71 6.07 16.33
N GLY A 72 -7.84 5.94 15.62
CA GLY A 72 -7.89 5.50 14.22
C GLY A 72 -7.14 6.39 13.23
N ASN A 73 -6.78 5.80 12.09
CA ASN A 73 -6.11 6.48 11.00
C ASN A 73 -7.01 7.58 10.37
N PRO A 74 -6.56 8.85 10.33
CA PRO A 74 -7.36 9.95 9.78
C PRO A 74 -7.68 9.80 8.28
N ASP A 75 -6.89 9.04 7.54
CA ASP A 75 -7.15 8.79 6.12
C ASP A 75 -8.28 7.75 5.93
N ALA A 76 -8.61 6.98 6.97
CA ALA A 76 -9.62 5.93 7.00
C ALA A 76 -10.53 6.05 8.25
N PRO A 77 -11.25 7.18 8.44
CA PRO A 77 -11.91 7.49 9.72
C PRO A 77 -13.12 6.62 10.06
N CYS A 78 -13.60 5.80 9.12
CA CYS A 78 -14.65 4.81 9.36
C CYS A 78 -14.13 3.53 10.03
N HIS A 79 -12.82 3.41 10.16
CA HIS A 79 -12.11 2.31 10.81
C HIS A 79 -11.50 2.81 12.13
N SER A 80 -11.27 1.89 13.07
CA SER A 80 -10.75 2.15 14.42
C SER A 80 -9.26 1.85 14.59
N GLU A 81 -8.60 1.45 13.51
CA GLU A 81 -7.26 0.93 13.50
C GLU A 81 -6.22 2.06 13.43
N PRO A 82 -5.17 2.02 14.27
CA PRO A 82 -4.19 3.10 14.38
C PRO A 82 -3.27 3.19 13.15
N PRO A 83 -2.78 4.39 12.80
CA PRO A 83 -1.77 4.54 11.77
C PRO A 83 -0.43 3.95 12.23
N LEU A 84 0.35 3.41 11.29
CA LEU A 84 1.61 2.70 11.55
C LEU A 84 2.61 3.56 12.34
N ILE A 85 2.65 4.87 12.12
CA ILE A 85 3.54 5.80 12.83
C ILE A 85 3.36 5.80 14.35
N ASN A 86 2.19 5.43 14.85
CA ASN A 86 1.90 5.38 16.28
C ASN A 86 2.36 4.07 16.94
N THR A 87 2.97 3.16 16.19
CA THR A 87 3.36 1.83 16.68
C THR A 87 4.77 1.80 17.28
N ASP A 88 5.10 0.66 17.90
CA ASP A 88 6.45 0.39 18.41
C ASP A 88 7.55 0.34 17.34
N LEU A 89 7.20 0.40 16.06
CA LEU A 89 8.20 0.53 14.99
C LEU A 89 8.95 1.86 15.05
N PHE A 90 8.35 2.91 15.63
CA PHE A 90 8.90 4.26 15.66
C PHE A 90 9.27 4.74 17.06
N THR A 91 8.45 4.44 18.05
CA THR A 91 8.67 4.87 19.44
C THR A 91 8.22 3.76 20.39
N ASN A 92 8.85 3.62 21.55
CA ASN A 92 8.48 2.59 22.53
C ASN A 92 7.15 2.92 23.24
N VAL A 93 6.03 2.82 22.54
CA VAL A 93 4.69 3.17 23.02
C VAL A 93 4.20 2.15 24.05
N THR A 94 4.46 0.86 23.83
CA THR A 94 4.06 -0.20 24.78
C THR A 94 4.95 -0.27 26.02
N GLY A 95 6.07 0.45 26.05
CA GLY A 95 6.98 0.49 27.19
C GLY A 95 7.78 -0.80 27.37
N ASN A 96 8.10 -1.51 26.28
CA ASN A 96 8.89 -2.72 26.34
C ASN A 96 10.35 -2.41 26.77
N ALA A 97 10.83 -3.05 27.84
CA ALA A 97 12.16 -2.78 28.38
C ALA A 97 13.32 -3.15 27.44
N ASN A 98 13.09 -4.09 26.52
CA ASN A 98 14.09 -4.57 25.57
C ASN A 98 13.98 -3.88 24.20
N TRP A 99 13.20 -2.79 24.08
CA TRP A 99 13.07 -2.04 22.84
C TRP A 99 14.37 -1.33 22.48
N SER A 100 14.95 -1.69 21.34
CA SER A 100 16.18 -1.10 20.76
C SER A 100 15.90 -0.34 19.45
N GLY A 101 14.63 0.01 19.20
CA GLY A 101 14.22 0.73 18.00
C GLY A 101 14.77 2.17 17.90
N PRO A 102 14.33 2.94 16.90
CA PRO A 102 13.27 2.61 15.94
C PRO A 102 13.68 1.52 14.94
N TYR A 103 12.70 0.75 14.47
CA TYR A 103 12.90 -0.33 13.48
C TYR A 103 12.60 0.13 12.05
N LEU A 104 11.96 1.30 11.89
CA LEU A 104 11.83 2.02 10.63
C LEU A 104 12.39 3.45 10.79
N PRO A 105 13.21 3.94 9.85
CA PRO A 105 13.80 5.28 9.96
C PRO A 105 12.77 6.40 9.70
N THR A 106 11.78 6.15 8.84
CA THR A 106 10.75 7.10 8.41
C THR A 106 9.44 6.38 8.18
N GLU A 107 8.30 7.08 8.34
CA GLU A 107 6.99 6.53 8.00
C GLU A 107 6.93 6.28 6.48
N PRO A 108 6.77 5.02 6.02
CA PRO A 108 6.43 4.78 4.63
C PRO A 108 4.99 5.27 4.40
N LEU A 109 4.78 5.97 3.29
CA LEU A 109 3.46 6.36 2.81
C LEU A 109 3.28 5.72 1.45
N ASP A 110 2.05 5.34 1.13
CA ASP A 110 1.76 4.77 -0.17
C ASP A 110 1.96 5.80 -1.31
N PRO A 111 1.88 5.38 -2.59
CA PRO A 111 2.07 6.26 -3.75
C PRO A 111 1.13 7.47 -3.82
N TRP A 112 0.08 7.48 -3.01
CA TRP A 112 -0.91 8.55 -2.91
C TRP A 112 -0.85 9.28 -1.57
N ASN A 113 0.28 9.15 -0.88
CA ASN A 113 0.57 9.80 0.39
C ASN A 113 -0.40 9.41 1.51
N ARG A 114 -0.93 8.17 1.46
CA ARG A 114 -1.76 7.61 2.51
C ARG A 114 -0.94 6.81 3.51
N ARG A 115 -1.36 6.89 4.77
CA ARG A 115 -0.75 6.13 5.87
C ARG A 115 -1.21 4.68 5.86
N TYR A 116 -0.25 3.79 6.08
CA TYR A 116 -0.52 2.41 6.44
C TYR A 116 -1.14 2.33 7.83
N THR A 117 -2.02 1.35 8.01
CA THR A 117 -2.72 1.08 9.25
C THR A 117 -2.19 -0.22 9.86
N TYR A 118 -2.04 -0.26 11.19
CA TYR A 118 -1.71 -1.48 11.92
C TYR A 118 -2.96 -2.07 12.55
N ASP A 119 -3.19 -3.35 12.31
CA ASP A 119 -4.33 -4.09 12.81
C ASP A 119 -3.86 -5.31 13.61
N ASN A 120 -4.30 -5.35 14.87
CA ASN A 120 -4.15 -6.51 15.74
C ASN A 120 -5.11 -6.32 16.94
N ASP A 121 -6.33 -6.77 16.78
CA ASP A 121 -7.34 -6.83 17.83
C ASP A 121 -7.50 -8.24 18.43
N ASN A 122 -6.57 -9.15 18.08
CA ASN A 122 -6.59 -10.57 18.43
C ASN A 122 -7.86 -11.30 17.94
N ASP A 123 -8.49 -10.78 16.89
CA ASP A 123 -9.65 -11.38 16.26
C ASP A 123 -9.27 -12.44 15.20
N ILE A 124 -10.31 -13.14 14.74
CA ILE A 124 -10.30 -13.98 13.54
C ILE A 124 -11.34 -13.34 12.60
N TYR A 125 -10.99 -12.26 11.93
CA TYR A 125 -11.80 -11.67 10.85
C TYR A 125 -12.09 -12.70 9.74
N SER A 126 -13.35 -13.08 9.67
CA SER A 126 -13.89 -14.03 8.70
C SER A 126 -14.42 -13.28 7.48
N TYR A 127 -13.63 -13.21 6.41
CA TYR A 127 -14.24 -13.17 5.08
C TYR A 127 -14.84 -14.56 4.78
N ALA A 128 -15.98 -14.58 4.10
CA ALA A 128 -16.80 -15.75 3.79
C ALA A 128 -15.99 -17.03 3.44
N PRO A 129 -16.52 -18.24 3.72
CA PRO A 129 -15.74 -19.47 3.77
C PRO A 129 -14.83 -19.75 2.56
N PRO A 130 -13.60 -20.26 2.79
CA PRO A 130 -13.08 -20.67 4.09
C PRO A 130 -12.66 -19.49 4.98
N THR A 131 -12.96 -19.61 6.28
CA THR A 131 -12.52 -18.68 7.32
C THR A 131 -11.00 -18.59 7.28
N ILE A 132 -10.47 -17.45 6.82
CA ILE A 132 -9.04 -17.17 6.90
C ILE A 132 -8.77 -16.59 8.28
N GLN A 133 -7.71 -17.04 8.93
CA GLN A 133 -7.29 -16.52 10.22
C GLN A 133 -6.97 -15.03 10.07
N ALA A 134 -7.71 -14.15 10.75
CA ALA A 134 -7.14 -12.83 11.01
C ALA A 134 -6.02 -12.98 12.01
N GLY A 135 -5.08 -12.08 11.87
CA GLY A 135 -3.88 -12.06 12.64
C GLY A 135 -3.40 -10.65 12.64
N VAL A 136 -2.10 -10.50 12.74
CA VAL A 136 -1.50 -9.17 12.73
C VAL A 136 -1.41 -8.72 11.29
N ASN A 137 -2.13 -7.68 10.92
CA ASN A 137 -2.15 -7.17 9.55
C ASN A 137 -1.57 -5.76 9.46
N ILE A 138 -0.99 -5.47 8.30
CA ILE A 138 -0.88 -4.11 7.80
C ILE A 138 -1.98 -3.88 6.79
N GLN A 139 -2.66 -2.77 6.91
CA GLN A 139 -3.83 -2.47 6.11
C GLN A 139 -3.71 -1.12 5.39
N ILE A 140 -4.38 -1.02 4.25
CA ILE A 140 -4.73 0.26 3.60
C ILE A 140 -6.23 0.20 3.40
N GLN A 141 -6.98 1.06 4.08
CA GLN A 141 -8.43 1.00 4.11
C GLN A 141 -9.07 2.25 3.49
N TRP A 142 -10.25 2.08 2.92
CA TRP A 142 -11.08 3.15 2.41
C TRP A 142 -12.48 3.08 3.00
N CYS A 143 -13.14 4.24 2.98
CA CYS A 143 -14.42 4.49 3.60
C CYS A 143 -15.53 4.75 2.57
N PRO A 144 -16.80 4.57 2.97
CA PRO A 144 -17.93 4.99 2.15
C PRO A 144 -17.81 6.45 1.72
N GLY A 145 -17.91 6.70 0.41
CA GLY A 145 -17.73 8.03 -0.19
C GLY A 145 -16.36 8.26 -0.83
N GLN A 146 -15.39 7.36 -0.64
CA GLN A 146 -14.07 7.39 -1.31
C GLN A 146 -14.02 6.47 -2.55
N SER A 147 -15.00 6.57 -3.45
CA SER A 147 -15.14 5.65 -4.59
C SER A 147 -13.98 5.71 -5.59
N GLU A 148 -13.37 6.88 -5.78
CA GLU A 148 -12.18 7.03 -6.63
C GLU A 148 -10.95 6.30 -6.05
N GLU A 149 -10.76 6.39 -4.74
CA GLU A 149 -9.69 5.67 -4.03
C GLU A 149 -9.93 4.17 -4.12
N GLN A 150 -11.13 3.70 -3.76
CA GLN A 150 -11.54 2.30 -3.88
C GLN A 150 -11.26 1.78 -5.30
N THR A 151 -11.69 2.49 -6.34
CA THR A 151 -11.50 2.08 -7.73
C THR A 151 -10.01 1.94 -8.06
N ARG A 152 -9.19 2.87 -7.59
CA ARG A 152 -7.75 2.87 -7.82
C ARG A 152 -7.03 1.72 -7.11
N TYR A 153 -7.34 1.48 -5.84
CA TYR A 153 -6.77 0.37 -5.08
C TYR A 153 -7.24 -0.98 -5.64
N VAL A 154 -8.53 -1.17 -5.86
CA VAL A 154 -9.05 -2.45 -6.41
C VAL A 154 -8.44 -2.75 -7.79
N LYS A 155 -8.16 -1.73 -8.60
CA LYS A 155 -7.52 -1.91 -9.91
C LYS A 155 -6.12 -2.49 -9.84
N ILE A 156 -5.29 -2.06 -8.87
CA ILE A 156 -3.89 -2.50 -8.78
C ILE A 156 -3.68 -3.68 -7.82
N ALA A 157 -4.69 -4.08 -7.05
CA ALA A 157 -4.57 -5.15 -6.07
C ALA A 157 -4.05 -6.48 -6.67
N PRO A 158 -4.50 -6.95 -7.86
CA PRO A 158 -3.94 -8.16 -8.47
C PRO A 158 -2.45 -8.06 -8.79
N LEU A 159 -1.94 -6.85 -9.10
CA LEU A 159 -0.52 -6.65 -9.36
C LEU A 159 0.31 -6.77 -8.07
N ILE A 160 -0.26 -6.31 -6.94
CA ILE A 160 0.39 -6.44 -5.62
C ILE A 160 0.40 -7.90 -5.19
N ASP A 161 -0.72 -8.59 -5.38
CA ASP A 161 -0.88 -10.04 -5.13
C ASP A 161 0.15 -10.87 -5.95
N ASP A 162 0.29 -10.59 -7.24
CA ASP A 162 1.32 -11.24 -8.08
C ASP A 162 2.75 -11.06 -7.51
N ILE A 163 3.04 -9.91 -6.88
CA ILE A 163 4.36 -9.60 -6.33
C ILE A 163 4.57 -10.23 -4.94
N LEU A 164 3.53 -10.25 -4.10
CA LEU A 164 3.63 -10.61 -2.68
C LEU A 164 3.18 -12.04 -2.36
N ASP A 165 2.29 -12.60 -3.17
CA ASP A 165 1.45 -13.73 -2.76
C ASP A 165 1.03 -14.67 -3.93
N ASN A 166 1.77 -14.62 -5.03
CA ASN A 166 1.64 -15.51 -6.19
C ASN A 166 0.36 -15.37 -7.02
N GLY A 167 -0.42 -14.30 -6.85
CA GLY A 167 -1.58 -14.04 -7.71
C GLY A 167 -2.75 -14.98 -7.42
N ASP A 168 -2.90 -15.45 -6.18
CA ASP A 168 -3.91 -16.45 -5.81
C ASP A 168 -5.30 -15.84 -5.54
N GLY A 169 -5.41 -14.51 -5.67
CA GLY A 169 -6.65 -13.77 -5.66
C GLY A 169 -6.96 -13.11 -4.31
N PRO A 170 -8.15 -12.52 -4.17
CA PRO A 170 -8.47 -11.63 -3.05
C PRO A 170 -8.56 -12.31 -1.68
N ASN A 171 -8.73 -13.63 -1.65
CA ASN A 171 -9.17 -14.38 -0.47
C ASN A 171 -8.20 -15.50 -0.08
N ALA A 172 -6.94 -15.42 -0.49
CA ALA A 172 -5.97 -16.45 -0.19
C ALA A 172 -4.63 -15.82 0.23
N GLY A 173 -3.77 -16.68 0.74
CA GLY A 173 -2.43 -16.34 1.18
C GLY A 173 -2.29 -15.19 2.18
N THR A 174 -1.26 -14.42 1.94
CA THR A 174 -0.66 -13.38 2.75
C THR A 174 -1.16 -11.98 2.41
N PHE A 175 -1.46 -11.69 1.15
CA PHE A 175 -1.96 -10.40 0.69
C PHE A 175 -3.40 -10.57 0.18
N ARG A 176 -4.33 -9.91 0.85
CA ARG A 176 -5.76 -10.03 0.58
C ARG A 176 -6.35 -8.66 0.36
N TRP A 177 -7.48 -8.59 -0.35
CA TRP A 177 -8.20 -7.33 -0.51
C TRP A 177 -9.70 -7.53 -0.66
N ASP A 178 -10.45 -6.53 -0.20
CA ASP A 178 -11.88 -6.40 -0.42
C ASP A 178 -12.14 -5.41 -1.57
N SER A 179 -13.30 -5.54 -2.23
CA SER A 179 -13.81 -4.54 -3.19
C SER A 179 -15.06 -3.82 -2.69
N ALA A 180 -15.51 -4.05 -1.45
CA ALA A 180 -16.63 -3.37 -0.83
C ALA A 180 -16.40 -1.86 -0.67
N ASN A 181 -17.49 -1.10 -0.55
CA ASN A 181 -17.43 0.36 -0.34
C ASN A 181 -16.80 0.77 1.00
N ASN A 182 -16.80 -0.15 1.96
CA ASN A 182 -16.00 -0.06 3.18
C ASN A 182 -15.07 -1.27 3.17
N GLY A 183 -13.82 -1.09 2.77
CA GLY A 183 -12.92 -2.19 2.47
C GLY A 183 -11.46 -1.78 2.60
N GLY A 184 -10.56 -2.69 2.25
CA GLY A 184 -9.14 -2.44 2.36
C GLY A 184 -8.27 -3.56 1.80
N TYR A 185 -6.97 -3.32 1.86
CA TYR A 185 -5.93 -4.33 1.76
C TYR A 185 -5.61 -4.90 3.13
N PHE A 186 -5.25 -6.17 3.16
CA PHE A 186 -4.86 -6.89 4.37
C PHE A 186 -3.60 -7.69 4.08
N TYR A 187 -2.47 -7.24 4.63
CA TYR A 187 -1.19 -7.92 4.52
C TYR A 187 -0.82 -8.60 5.83
N LEU A 188 -0.89 -9.92 5.85
CA LEU A 188 -0.69 -10.73 7.04
C LEU A 188 0.80 -10.74 7.45
N LEU A 189 1.10 -10.28 8.65
CA LEU A 189 2.43 -10.32 9.26
C LEU A 189 2.66 -11.62 10.04
N ALA A 190 1.65 -12.04 10.79
CA ALA A 190 1.64 -13.25 11.60
C ALA A 190 0.21 -13.75 11.78
N PRO A 191 -0.02 -15.07 11.87
CA PRO A 191 -1.35 -15.60 12.20
C PRO A 191 -1.81 -15.13 13.58
N GLY A 192 -3.13 -14.93 13.76
CA GLY A 192 -3.73 -14.60 15.05
C GLY A 192 -3.45 -15.67 16.10
N ARG A 193 -3.50 -15.31 17.38
CA ARG A 193 -3.22 -16.24 18.48
C ARG A 193 -4.41 -16.40 19.42
#